data_AF-A0A6A4BIC7-F1
#
_entry.id   AF-A0A6A4BIC7-F1
#
_cell.length_a   1.000
_cell.length_b   1.000
_cell.length_c   1.000
_cell.angle_alpha   90.00
_cell.angle_beta   90.00
_cell.angle_gamma   90.00
#
_symmetry.space_group_name_H-M   'P 1'
#
loop_
_entity.id
_entity.type
_entity.pdbx_description
1 polymer ?
#
loop_
_entity_poly.entity_id
_entity_poly.type
_entity_poly.pdbx_seq_one_letter_code
_entity_poly.pdbx_strand_id
1 'polypeptide(L)'
;MQLASHGRLLPRRLLLDDVRSAYDNDADAKQLLDYFAAPSDKSRQKLAKHLRARVHRYRVHNGLLLYSAVDDNADRIVVPDDHELKFRITYEYHDAPTSGHPGREKTYLLITRDFYWSRQYKWIRKYVRACEVCQRVKPAPYSQAPLQSLPTLSECWQSISMGFVFGLPPDNKRRTGIVVFVD
;
A
#
# COMPACT_ATOMS: atom_id res chain seq x y z
N MET A 1 21.06 0.83 -0.04
CA MET A 1 20.30 0.54 1.18
C MET A 1 21.30 0.43 2.31
N GLN A 2 21.09 1.12 3.43
CA GLN A 2 21.86 0.89 4.66
C GLN A 2 20.90 0.27 5.68
N LEU A 3 21.20 -0.96 6.08
CA LEU A 3 20.46 -1.68 7.11
C LEU A 3 20.99 -1.22 8.49
N ALA A 4 20.09 -0.82 9.39
CA ALA A 4 20.40 -0.63 10.81
C ALA A 4 19.77 -1.75 11.65
N SER A 5 20.35 -1.98 12.82
CA SER A 5 20.24 -3.16 13.71
C SER A 5 18.85 -3.56 14.24
N HIS A 6 17.77 -2.95 13.76
CA HIS A 6 16.40 -3.17 14.27
C HIS A 6 15.35 -3.36 13.16
N GLY A 7 15.76 -3.78 11.96
CA GLY A 7 14.82 -4.07 10.84
C GLY A 7 14.05 -2.86 10.31
N ARG A 8 14.39 -1.64 10.76
CA ARG A 8 13.90 -0.38 10.18
C ARG A 8 14.76 -0.03 8.97
N LEU A 9 14.14 0.08 7.80
CA LEU A 9 14.77 0.72 6.65
C LEU A 9 14.81 2.21 6.98
N LEU A 10 15.98 2.73 7.30
CA LEU A 10 16.14 4.17 7.40
C LEU A 10 15.96 4.76 5.99
N PRO A 11 15.12 5.79 5.82
CA PRO A 11 15.06 6.53 4.57
C PRO A 11 16.45 6.96 4.12
N ARG A 12 16.73 6.91 2.80
CA ARG A 12 18.00 7.38 2.25
C ARG A 12 18.21 8.85 2.64
N ARG A 13 19.43 9.21 3.09
CA ARG A 13 19.76 10.60 3.50
C ARG A 13 19.32 11.66 2.48
N LEU A 14 19.59 11.43 1.20
CA LEU A 14 19.17 12.34 0.11
C LEU A 14 17.67 12.62 0.09
N LEU A 15 16.83 11.61 0.35
CA LEU A 15 15.38 11.80 0.41
C LEU A 15 14.97 12.69 1.60
N LEU A 16 15.67 12.59 2.73
CA LEU A 16 15.39 13.43 3.89
C LEU A 16 15.80 14.88 3.66
N ASP A 17 16.89 15.11 2.93
CA ASP A 17 17.32 16.45 2.56
C ASP A 17 16.35 17.09 1.56
N ASP A 18 15.81 16.31 0.62
CA ASP A 18 14.75 16.78 -0.28
C ASP A 18 13.46 17.13 0.49
N VAL A 19 13.05 16.29 1.45
CA VAL A 19 11.89 16.57 2.31
C VAL A 19 12.09 17.85 3.10
N ARG A 20 13.29 18.05 3.68
CA ARG A 20 13.62 19.26 4.44
C ARG A 20 13.53 20.50 3.55
N SER A 21 14.10 20.44 2.35
CA SER A 21 14.10 21.55 1.40
C SER A 21 12.68 21.87 0.91
N ALA A 22 11.83 20.85 0.75
CA ALA A 22 10.45 21.04 0.30
C ALA A 22 9.53 21.70 1.35
N TYR A 23 9.92 21.77 2.63
CA TYR A 23 9.16 22.55 3.62
C TYR A 23 9.07 24.03 3.26
N ASP A 24 10.03 24.56 2.50
CA ASP A 24 10.00 25.94 2.00
C ASP A 24 8.86 26.19 0.99
N ASN A 25 8.18 25.15 0.52
CA ASN A 25 7.04 25.28 -0.39
C ASN A 25 5.71 24.91 0.28
N ASP A 26 5.71 24.50 1.55
CA ASP A 26 4.53 24.07 2.29
C ASP A 26 4.19 25.06 3.42
N ALA A 27 3.06 25.75 3.27
CA ALA A 27 2.61 26.77 4.22
C ALA A 27 2.30 26.23 5.62
N ASP A 28 1.86 24.98 5.73
CA ASP A 28 1.60 24.33 7.02
C ASP A 28 2.90 23.91 7.69
N ALA A 29 3.85 23.37 6.91
CA ALA A 29 5.18 23.00 7.40
C ALA A 29 5.93 24.23 7.92
N LYS A 30 5.92 25.35 7.20
CA LYS A 30 6.51 26.61 7.63
C LYS A 30 5.95 27.09 8.97
N GLN A 31 4.62 27.13 9.09
CA GLN A 31 3.95 27.54 10.33
C GLN A 31 4.37 26.68 11.53
N LEU A 32 4.49 25.36 11.33
CA LEU A 32 4.95 24.44 12.38
C LEU A 32 6.42 24.70 12.73
N LEU A 33 7.31 24.84 11.74
CA LEU A 33 8.73 25.11 11.95
C LEU A 33 8.94 26.43 12.69
N ASP A 34 8.26 27.50 12.28
CA ASP A 34 8.31 28.81 12.94
C ASP A 34 7.84 28.74 14.40
N TYR A 35 6.76 27.99 14.67
CA TYR A 35 6.27 27.77 16.02
C TYR A 35 7.29 27.04 16.90
N PHE A 36 7.92 25.97 16.38
CA PHE A 36 8.89 25.19 17.13
C PHE A 36 10.24 25.90 17.29
N ALA A 37 10.57 26.88 16.45
CA ALA A 37 11.75 27.73 16.62
C ALA A 37 11.63 28.67 17.84
N ALA A 38 10.43 29.19 18.12
CA ALA A 38 10.14 30.05 19.29
C ALA A 38 8.74 29.76 19.89
N PRO A 39 8.60 28.67 20.68
CA PRO A 39 7.30 28.27 21.22
C PRO A 39 6.76 29.27 22.25
N SER A 40 5.57 29.80 22.00
CA SER A 40 4.85 30.71 22.92
C SER A 40 3.35 30.63 22.66
N ASP A 41 2.53 31.11 23.59
CA ASP A 41 1.08 31.18 23.37
C ASP A 41 0.71 32.09 22.18
N LYS A 42 1.49 33.17 21.97
CA LYS A 42 1.33 34.06 20.82
C LYS A 42 1.64 33.34 19.51
N SER A 43 2.76 32.61 19.41
CA SER A 43 3.09 31.85 18.20
C SER A 43 2.12 30.68 17.98
N ARG A 44 1.62 30.05 19.05
CA ARG A 44 0.58 29.01 18.97
C ARG A 44 -0.75 29.54 18.43
N GLN A 45 -1.14 30.77 18.77
CA GLN A 45 -2.38 31.38 18.29
C GLN A 45 -2.32 31.76 16.82
N LYS A 46 -1.12 32.03 16.28
CA LYS A 46 -0.90 32.31 14.85
C LYS A 46 -1.06 31.08 13.95
N LEU A 47 -0.92 29.87 14.50
CA LEU A 47 -1.12 28.64 13.74
C LEU A 47 -2.56 28.55 13.22
N ALA A 48 -2.70 28.07 11.98
CA ALA A 48 -3.99 27.70 11.42
C ALA A 48 -4.76 26.74 12.35
N LYS A 49 -6.09 26.85 12.40
CA LYS A 49 -6.95 26.15 13.36
C LYS A 49 -6.70 24.63 13.40
N HIS A 50 -6.49 24.01 12.23
CA HIS A 50 -6.25 22.56 12.11
C HIS A 50 -4.86 22.16 12.64
N LEU A 51 -3.85 23.02 12.48
CA LEU A 51 -2.51 22.82 13.05
C LEU A 51 -2.54 22.99 14.56
N ARG A 52 -3.15 24.08 15.05
CA ARG A 52 -3.24 24.39 16.49
C ARG A 52 -3.88 23.28 17.30
N ALA A 53 -4.91 22.62 16.75
CA ALA A 53 -5.59 21.50 17.39
C ALA A 53 -4.70 20.25 17.55
N ARG A 54 -3.67 20.10 16.70
CA ARG A 54 -2.83 18.89 16.61
C ARG A 54 -1.35 19.17 16.86
N VAL A 55 -0.97 20.40 17.20
CA VAL A 55 0.42 20.84 17.34
C VAL A 55 1.21 20.00 18.35
N HIS A 56 0.55 19.52 19.42
CA HIS A 56 1.14 18.63 20.43
C HIS A 56 1.62 17.28 19.88
N ARG A 57 1.18 16.91 18.67
CA ARG A 57 1.56 15.67 17.98
C ARG A 57 2.77 15.85 17.08
N TYR A 58 3.22 17.09 16.91
CA TYR A 58 4.39 17.41 16.11
C TYR A 58 5.58 17.73 17.00
N ARG A 59 6.77 17.42 16.49
CA ARG A 59 8.06 17.78 17.07
C ARG A 59 9.03 18.10 15.93
N VAL A 60 10.10 18.83 16.23
CA VAL A 60 11.18 19.09 15.26
C VAL A 60 12.46 18.42 15.74
N HIS A 61 13.13 17.69 14.86
CA HIS A 61 14.44 17.09 15.13
C HIS A 61 15.32 17.16 13.87
N ASN A 62 16.51 17.74 13.99
CA ASN A 62 17.47 17.92 12.88
C ASN A 62 16.83 18.58 11.64
N GLY A 63 15.99 19.60 11.86
CA GLY A 63 15.26 20.31 10.81
C GLY A 63 14.13 19.52 10.15
N LEU A 64 13.83 18.30 10.61
CA LEU A 64 12.69 17.51 10.13
C LEU A 64 11.51 17.64 11.07
N LEU A 65 10.31 17.78 10.50
CA LEU A 65 9.06 17.67 11.24
C LEU A 65 8.76 16.20 11.48
N LEU A 66 8.51 15.85 12.73
CA LEU A 66 8.11 14.52 13.18
C LEU A 66 6.67 14.56 13.66
N TYR A 67 5.89 13.54 13.30
CA TYR A 67 4.51 13.35 13.73
C TYR A 67 4.37 12.07 14.53
N SER A 68 3.83 12.18 15.75
CA SER A 68 3.49 11.03 16.58
C SER A 68 1.99 10.77 16.52
N ALA A 69 1.63 9.54 16.14
CA ALA A 69 0.29 9.05 16.42
C ALA A 69 0.15 8.76 17.92
N VAL A 70 -1.07 8.90 18.47
CA VAL A 70 -1.33 8.60 19.90
C VAL A 70 -1.20 7.11 20.18
N ASP A 71 -1.41 6.28 19.16
CA ASP A 71 -1.69 4.85 19.34
C ASP A 71 -0.44 3.96 19.29
N ASP A 72 0.74 4.50 18.92
CA ASP A 72 1.95 3.70 18.78
C ASP A 72 3.28 4.38 19.16
N ASN A 73 3.23 5.63 19.65
CA ASN A 73 4.40 6.40 20.08
C ASN A 73 5.56 6.42 19.04
N ALA A 74 5.24 6.24 17.76
CA ALA A 74 6.22 6.21 16.68
C ALA A 74 6.28 7.56 15.97
N ASP A 75 7.46 8.18 16.02
CA ASP A 75 7.74 9.40 15.28
C ASP A 75 7.92 9.09 13.79
N ARG A 76 7.14 9.79 12.96
CA ARG A 76 7.16 9.67 11.50
C ARG A 76 7.58 10.98 10.88
N ILE A 77 8.36 10.93 9.83
CA ILE A 77 8.78 12.14 9.11
C ILE A 77 7.56 12.70 8.37
N VAL A 78 7.25 13.96 8.61
CA VAL A 78 6.19 14.67 7.90
C VAL A 78 6.69 14.99 6.50
N VAL A 79 5.99 14.49 5.49
CA VAL A 79 6.23 14.81 4.09
C VAL A 79 5.35 16.01 3.74
N PRO A 80 5.91 17.10 3.18
CA PRO A 80 5.13 18.26 2.75
C PRO A 80 4.14 17.88 1.65
N ASP A 81 3.22 18.79 1.29
CA ASP A 81 2.29 18.61 0.18
C ASP A 81 2.96 18.74 -1.20
N ASP A 82 4.01 17.95 -1.40
CA ASP A 82 4.78 17.83 -2.64
C ASP A 82 4.42 16.50 -3.34
N HIS A 83 3.94 16.62 -4.56
CA HIS A 83 3.47 15.48 -5.35
C HIS A 83 4.61 14.51 -5.73
N GLU A 84 5.77 15.05 -6.11
CA GLU A 84 6.93 14.28 -6.55
C GLU A 84 7.57 13.51 -5.39
N LEU A 85 7.68 14.12 -4.21
CA LEU A 85 8.16 13.44 -3.01
C LEU A 85 7.23 12.30 -2.61
N LYS A 86 5.92 12.54 -2.58
CA LYS A 86 4.94 11.50 -2.27
C LYS A 86 4.98 10.37 -3.30
N PHE A 87 5.16 10.70 -4.57
CA PHE A 87 5.31 9.72 -5.65
C PHE A 87 6.57 8.87 -5.45
N ARG A 88 7.75 9.50 -5.30
CA ARG A 88 9.03 8.81 -5.06
C ARG A 88 8.99 7.91 -3.84
N ILE A 89 8.45 8.40 -2.72
CA ILE A 89 8.27 7.58 -1.50
C ILE A 89 7.36 6.39 -1.81
N THR A 90 6.22 6.60 -2.46
CA THR A 90 5.30 5.49 -2.76
C THR A 90 5.94 4.47 -3.70
N TYR A 91 6.70 4.93 -4.70
CA TYR A 91 7.44 4.11 -5.65
C TYR A 91 8.46 3.20 -4.96
N GLU A 92 9.29 3.74 -4.06
CA GLU A 92 10.30 2.95 -3.35
C GLU A 92 9.68 1.79 -2.55
N TYR A 93 8.51 2.00 -1.95
CA TYR A 93 7.83 0.99 -1.14
C TYR A 93 6.88 0.08 -1.94
N HIS A 94 6.56 0.42 -3.18
CA HIS A 94 5.64 -0.36 -4.02
C HIS A 94 6.33 -1.00 -5.23
N ASP A 95 7.00 -0.20 -6.06
CA ASP A 95 7.49 -0.58 -7.38
C ASP A 95 8.96 -0.98 -7.40
N ALA A 96 9.75 -0.59 -6.39
CA ALA A 96 11.16 -0.97 -6.36
C ALA A 96 11.29 -2.50 -6.50
N PRO A 97 12.27 -3.03 -7.24
CA PRO A 97 12.40 -4.46 -7.50
C PRO A 97 12.41 -5.33 -6.22
N THR A 98 12.88 -4.77 -5.11
CA THR A 98 12.93 -5.41 -3.80
C THR A 98 11.61 -5.38 -3.02
N SER A 99 10.64 -4.56 -3.42
CA SER A 99 9.39 -4.30 -2.68
C SER A 99 8.28 -5.28 -3.04
N GLY A 100 8.28 -5.80 -4.27
CA GLY A 100 7.40 -6.89 -4.69
C GLY A 100 5.93 -6.50 -4.88
N HIS A 101 5.64 -5.25 -5.25
CA HIS A 101 4.27 -4.77 -5.54
C HIS A 101 3.22 -5.14 -4.47
N PRO A 102 3.46 -4.79 -3.20
CA PRO A 102 2.56 -5.14 -2.12
C PRO A 102 1.16 -4.56 -2.35
N GLY A 103 0.14 -5.28 -1.89
CA GLY A 103 -1.23 -4.79 -1.91
C GLY A 103 -1.40 -3.47 -1.13
N ARG A 104 -2.54 -2.81 -1.34
CA ARG A 104 -2.87 -1.50 -0.77
C ARG A 104 -2.57 -1.37 0.72
N GLU A 105 -3.08 -2.30 1.53
CA GLU A 105 -2.94 -2.23 2.99
C GLU A 105 -1.47 -2.40 3.43
N LYS A 106 -0.77 -3.37 2.84
CA LYS A 106 0.65 -3.60 3.14
C LYS A 106 1.51 -2.41 2.73
N THR A 107 1.25 -1.81 1.57
CA THR A 107 1.93 -0.58 1.13
C THR A 107 1.70 0.57 2.12
N TYR A 108 0.45 0.76 2.55
CA TYR A 108 0.09 1.77 3.55
C TYR A 108 0.88 1.57 4.85
N LEU A 109 0.86 0.36 5.41
CA LEU A 109 1.55 0.05 6.68
C LEU A 109 3.06 0.24 6.59
N LEU A 110 3.68 -0.10 5.46
CA LEU A 110 5.12 0.07 5.27
C LEU A 110 5.51 1.55 5.23
N ILE A 111 4.76 2.37 4.50
CA ILE A 111 5.02 3.80 4.39
C ILE A 111 4.73 4.51 5.72
N THR A 112 3.62 4.19 6.38
CA THR A 112 3.21 4.84 7.64
C THR A 112 4.10 4.48 8.82
N ARG A 113 5.01 3.52 8.67
CA ARG A 113 6.05 3.27 9.67
C ARG A 113 7.04 4.44 9.77
N ASP A 114 7.40 5.01 8.62
CA ASP A 114 8.52 5.94 8.52
C ASP A 114 8.04 7.37 8.15
N PHE A 115 6.90 7.51 7.46
CA PHE A 115 6.41 8.78 6.91
C PHE A 115 4.95 9.09 7.25
N TYR A 116 4.63 10.37 7.31
CA TYR A 116 3.28 10.89 7.51
C TYR A 116 2.96 12.03 6.55
N TRP A 117 1.74 12.04 6.01
CA TRP A 117 1.14 13.23 5.40
C TRP A 117 -0.40 13.15 5.47
N SER A 118 -1.07 14.28 5.22
CA SER A 118 -2.53 14.33 5.21
C SER A 118 -3.12 13.46 4.10
N ARG A 119 -4.17 12.70 4.39
CA ARG A 119 -4.88 11.82 3.44
C ARG A 119 -3.99 10.75 2.78
N GLN A 120 -2.92 10.32 3.47
CA GLN A 120 -1.95 9.32 3.01
C GLN A 120 -2.60 8.02 2.49
N TYR A 121 -3.61 7.49 3.18
CA TYR A 121 -4.33 6.29 2.72
C TYR A 121 -5.01 6.49 1.34
N LYS A 122 -5.65 7.65 1.13
CA LYS A 122 -6.33 7.97 -0.14
C LYS A 122 -5.31 8.04 -1.29
N TRP A 123 -4.15 8.65 -1.03
CA TRP A 123 -3.05 8.72 -1.98
C TRP A 123 -2.55 7.33 -2.37
N ILE A 124 -2.15 6.52 -1.37
CA ILE A 124 -1.59 5.18 -1.58
C ILE A 124 -2.61 4.26 -2.26
N ARG A 125 -3.89 4.34 -1.87
CA ARG A 125 -4.97 3.61 -2.55
C ARG A 125 -5.05 3.96 -4.04
N LYS A 126 -4.96 5.23 -4.40
CA LYS A 126 -5.03 5.67 -5.81
C LYS A 126 -3.82 5.16 -6.58
N TYR A 127 -2.63 5.29 -6.00
CA TYR A 127 -1.37 4.85 -6.59
C TYR A 127 -1.38 3.34 -6.88
N VAL A 128 -1.62 2.50 -5.85
CA VAL A 128 -1.62 1.03 -6.00
C VAL A 128 -2.72 0.57 -6.96
N ARG A 129 -3.87 1.26 -6.99
CA ARG A 129 -4.93 0.95 -7.95
C ARG A 129 -4.51 1.24 -9.40
N ALA A 130 -3.66 2.23 -9.63
CA ALA A 130 -3.16 2.60 -10.95
C ALA A 130 -1.93 1.78 -11.41
N CYS A 131 -1.37 0.95 -10.54
CA CYS A 131 -0.22 0.10 -10.87
C CYS A 131 -0.59 -0.96 -11.92
N GLU A 132 -0.01 -0.84 -13.12
CA GLU A 132 -0.27 -1.75 -14.24
C GLU A 132 0.16 -3.19 -13.94
N VAL A 133 1.32 -3.37 -13.29
CA VAL A 133 1.82 -4.71 -12.91
C VAL A 133 0.81 -5.40 -12.00
N CYS A 134 0.32 -4.69 -10.97
CA CYS A 134 -0.72 -5.22 -10.08
C CYS A 134 -2.04 -5.51 -10.81
N GLN A 135 -2.45 -4.66 -11.75
CA GLN A 135 -3.69 -4.86 -12.50
C GLN A 135 -3.64 -6.11 -13.39
N ARG A 136 -2.48 -6.39 -14.02
CA ARG A 136 -2.30 -7.56 -14.89
C ARG A 136 -2.30 -8.88 -14.12
N VAL A 137 -1.71 -8.90 -12.92
CA VAL A 137 -1.58 -10.13 -12.12
C VAL A 137 -2.79 -10.43 -11.24
N LYS A 138 -3.58 -9.41 -10.87
CA LYS A 138 -4.67 -9.58 -9.93
C LYS A 138 -5.93 -10.04 -10.66
N PRO A 139 -6.50 -11.22 -10.33
CA PRO A 139 -7.77 -11.65 -10.90
C PRO A 139 -8.85 -10.61 -10.60
N ALA A 140 -9.64 -10.25 -11.61
CA ALA A 140 -10.80 -9.41 -11.37
C ALA A 140 -11.81 -10.17 -10.50
N PRO A 141 -12.26 -9.60 -9.37
CA PRO A 141 -13.09 -10.31 -8.38
C PRO A 141 -14.47 -10.74 -8.92
N TYR A 142 -14.88 -10.21 -10.07
CA TYR A 142 -16.18 -10.47 -10.70
C TYR A 142 -16.05 -10.85 -12.18
N SER A 143 -14.91 -11.43 -12.58
CA SER A 143 -14.70 -11.82 -13.99
C SER A 143 -15.55 -13.01 -14.44
N GLN A 144 -16.18 -13.73 -13.51
CA GLN A 144 -17.00 -14.89 -13.83
C GLN A 144 -18.47 -14.49 -13.78
N ALA A 145 -19.19 -14.74 -14.86
CA ALA A 145 -20.64 -14.75 -14.83
C ALA A 145 -21.12 -15.75 -13.77
N PRO A 146 -22.31 -15.55 -13.17
CA PRO A 146 -22.92 -16.59 -12.35
C PRO A 146 -22.92 -17.92 -13.11
N LEU A 147 -22.57 -19.01 -12.43
CA LEU A 147 -22.66 -20.33 -13.03
C LEU A 147 -24.11 -20.57 -13.44
N GLN A 148 -24.33 -20.85 -14.73
CA GLN A 148 -25.63 -21.24 -15.23
C GLN A 148 -25.74 -22.76 -15.17
N SER A 149 -26.68 -23.26 -14.38
CA SER A 149 -27.00 -24.69 -14.37
C SER A 149 -27.47 -25.12 -15.75
N LEU A 150 -27.05 -26.32 -16.18
CA LEU A 150 -27.65 -26.97 -17.35
C LEU A 150 -29.12 -27.25 -17.07
N PRO A 151 -30.00 -27.22 -18.10
CA PRO A 151 -31.40 -27.56 -17.94
C PRO A 151 -31.54 -29.00 -17.44
N THR A 152 -32.50 -29.23 -16.53
CA THR A 152 -32.87 -30.59 -16.11
C THR A 152 -33.54 -31.30 -17.28
N LEU A 153 -32.96 -32.43 -17.68
CA LEU A 153 -33.51 -33.29 -18.73
C LEU A 153 -34.57 -34.22 -18.14
N SER A 154 -35.65 -34.47 -18.88
CA SER A 154 -36.84 -35.17 -18.38
C SER A 154 -36.86 -36.66 -18.73
N GLU A 155 -35.96 -37.10 -19.61
CA GLU A 155 -35.88 -38.49 -20.06
C GLU A 155 -34.42 -38.98 -20.05
N CYS A 156 -34.23 -40.30 -19.93
CA CYS A 156 -32.91 -40.91 -20.03
C CYS A 156 -32.33 -40.75 -21.44
N TRP A 157 -31.01 -40.77 -21.55
CA TRP A 157 -30.25 -40.69 -22.81
C TRP A 157 -30.39 -39.36 -23.56
N GLN A 158 -30.89 -38.31 -22.92
CA GLN A 158 -31.03 -36.98 -23.53
C GLN A 158 -29.71 -36.17 -23.54
N SER A 159 -28.78 -36.48 -22.64
CA SER A 159 -27.43 -35.90 -22.62
C SER A 159 -26.47 -36.87 -21.98
N ILE A 160 -25.33 -37.12 -22.61
CA ILE A 160 -24.25 -37.93 -22.03
C ILE A 160 -23.06 -37.00 -21.80
N SER A 161 -22.61 -36.90 -20.56
CA SER A 161 -21.33 -36.25 -20.24
C SER A 161 -20.19 -37.27 -20.28
N MET A 162 -19.05 -36.85 -20.83
CA MET A 162 -17.85 -37.69 -20.93
C MET A 162 -16.68 -37.00 -20.21
N GLY A 163 -16.04 -37.74 -19.30
CA GLY A 163 -14.87 -37.29 -18.55
C GLY A 163 -13.68 -38.20 -18.79
N PHE A 164 -12.47 -37.63 -18.80
CA PHE A 164 -11.23 -38.39 -18.88
C PHE A 164 -10.42 -38.19 -17.60
N VAL A 165 -9.94 -39.29 -17.03
CA VAL A 165 -8.94 -39.28 -15.96
C VAL A 165 -7.68 -39.93 -16.50
N PHE A 166 -6.57 -39.19 -16.50
CA PHE A 166 -5.25 -39.67 -16.95
C PHE A 166 -4.22 -39.55 -15.83
N GLY A 167 -3.06 -40.20 -16.00
CA GLY A 167 -1.96 -40.15 -15.03
C GLY A 167 -2.10 -41.15 -13.88
N LEU A 168 -2.95 -42.17 -14.04
CA LEU A 168 -3.05 -43.27 -13.09
C LEU A 168 -1.86 -44.23 -13.26
N PRO A 169 -1.44 -44.94 -12.20
CA PRO A 169 -0.46 -46.00 -12.31
C PRO A 169 -0.87 -47.00 -13.40
N PRO A 170 0.10 -47.49 -14.22
CA PRO A 170 -0.20 -48.44 -15.27
C PRO A 170 -0.73 -49.75 -14.68
N ASP A 171 -1.82 -50.24 -15.23
CA ASP A 171 -2.29 -51.58 -14.91
C ASP A 171 -1.44 -52.66 -15.61
N ASN A 172 -1.81 -53.93 -15.43
CA ASN A 172 -1.12 -55.07 -16.04
C ASN A 172 -1.13 -55.06 -17.59
N LYS A 173 -1.99 -54.23 -18.20
CA LYS A 173 -2.07 -54.01 -19.66
C LYS A 173 -1.51 -52.65 -20.07
N ARG A 174 -0.77 -51.97 -19.17
CA ARG A 174 -0.18 -50.63 -19.35
C ARG A 174 -1.19 -49.51 -19.65
N ARG A 175 -2.43 -49.67 -19.23
CA ARG A 175 -3.46 -48.62 -19.31
C ARG A 175 -3.30 -47.67 -18.13
N THR A 176 -3.39 -46.36 -18.38
CA THR A 176 -3.09 -45.29 -17.40
C THR A 176 -4.22 -44.27 -17.25
N GLY A 177 -5.39 -44.57 -17.81
CA GLY A 177 -6.54 -43.68 -17.77
C GLY A 177 -7.88 -44.40 -17.84
N ILE A 178 -8.91 -43.65 -17.48
CA ILE A 178 -10.31 -44.09 -17.42
C ILE A 178 -11.15 -43.06 -18.17
N VAL A 179 -12.11 -43.55 -18.97
CA VAL A 179 -13.16 -42.73 -19.57
C VAL A 179 -14.45 -42.98 -18.81
N VAL A 180 -15.10 -41.92 -18.35
CA VAL A 180 -16.36 -41.97 -17.61
C VAL A 180 -17.46 -41.41 -18.49
N PHE A 181 -18.57 -42.13 -18.60
CA PHE A 181 -19.80 -41.68 -19.25
C PHE A 181 -20.90 -41.57 -18.18
N VAL A 182 -21.61 -40.45 -18.14
CA VAL A 182 -22.76 -40.23 -17.25
C VAL A 182 -23.92 -39.73 -18.08
N ASP A 183 -25.04 -40.45 -17.99
CA ASP A 183 -26.36 -40.04 -18.48
C ASP A 183 -27.10 -39.25 -17.39
#